data_AF-A0ABD6DDC4-F1
#
_entry.id   AF-A0ABD6DDC4-F1
#
_cell.length_a   1.000
_cell.length_b   1.000
_cell.length_c   1.000
_cell.angle_alpha   90.00
_cell.angle_beta   90.00
_cell.angle_gamma   90.00
#
_symmetry.space_group_name_H-M   'P 1'
#
loop_
_entity.id
_entity.type
_entity.pdbx_description
1 polymer ?
#
loop_
_entity_poly.entity_id
_entity_poly.type
_entity_poly.pdbx_seq_one_letter_code
_entity_poly.pdbx_strand_id
1 'polypeptide(L)'
;MAESSTIQSHSYSLYTPGGRRTLFVSLISIAIFTPTLLTEYLEPVVTFFPIVALVAIAMVRTGWPAAIPTWTIFNIFSVYLMIYAGYSFGTKLPATLLILFLLGMLVYDLIGVKGGQMQSMAAKMISYGIPIFILVPHSKTFSFEKFREIVSEEGLEGLHGSDHGISMLGIGDGFLPGALAVSAGAYGAAAQFGALSITLPQFTTALGGIIGLGLLMWAELPKAIAALIVSVPGALIGFGVGLLVETLVF
;
A
#
# COMPACT_ATOMS: atom_id res chain seq x y z
N MET A 1 -47.57 14.46 17.60
CA MET A 1 -46.60 15.56 17.45
C MET A 1 -45.56 15.44 18.56
N ALA A 2 -44.40 14.89 18.22
CA ALA A 2 -43.11 15.13 18.85
C ALA A 2 -42.09 14.38 17.97
N GLU A 3 -41.45 15.13 17.08
CA GLU A 3 -40.39 14.67 16.19
C GLU A 3 -39.25 14.11 17.04
N SER A 4 -39.07 12.79 17.00
CA SER A 4 -37.83 12.17 17.45
C SER A 4 -36.77 12.48 16.40
N SER A 5 -35.98 13.50 16.70
CA SER A 5 -34.82 13.94 15.94
C SER A 5 -33.99 12.78 15.41
N THR A 6 -33.94 12.72 14.09
CA THR A 6 -32.99 11.97 13.28
C THR A 6 -31.57 12.37 13.67
N ILE A 7 -30.97 11.62 14.60
CA ILE A 7 -29.51 11.52 14.66
C ILE A 7 -29.12 10.66 13.45
N GLN A 8 -29.01 11.30 12.29
CA GLN A 8 -28.27 10.75 11.16
C GLN A 8 -26.81 10.64 11.62
N SER A 9 -26.45 9.50 12.22
CA SER A 9 -25.06 9.14 12.36
C SER A 9 -24.46 9.19 10.96
N HIS A 10 -23.63 10.18 10.68
CA HIS A 10 -22.72 10.19 9.53
C HIS A 10 -21.68 9.10 9.78
N SER A 11 -22.14 7.84 9.81
CA SER A 11 -21.30 6.67 9.74
C SER A 11 -20.74 6.68 8.33
N TYR A 12 -19.52 7.18 8.16
CA TYR A 12 -18.72 6.93 6.97
C TYR A 12 -18.63 5.42 6.78
N SER A 13 -19.59 4.88 6.04
CA SER A 13 -19.62 3.47 5.69
C SER A 13 -18.37 3.23 4.84
N LEU A 14 -17.54 2.27 5.27
CA LEU A 14 -16.35 1.78 4.57
C LEU A 14 -16.61 1.57 3.06
N TYR A 15 -17.84 1.21 2.73
CA TYR A 15 -18.29 0.83 1.40
C TYR A 15 -18.67 2.03 0.50
N THR A 16 -18.66 3.25 1.04
CA THR A 16 -18.79 4.47 0.21
C THR A 16 -17.50 4.73 -0.57
N PRO A 17 -17.55 5.37 -1.75
CA PRO A 17 -16.34 5.76 -2.48
C PRO A 17 -15.33 6.54 -1.61
N GLY A 18 -15.81 7.48 -0.80
CA GLY A 18 -14.98 8.21 0.15
C GLY A 18 -14.36 7.32 1.22
N GLY A 19 -15.15 6.46 1.88
CA GLY A 19 -14.65 5.54 2.91
C GLY A 19 -13.57 4.59 2.39
N ARG A 20 -13.74 4.06 1.17
CA ARG A 20 -12.73 3.19 0.52
C ARG A 20 -11.42 3.94 0.27
N ARG A 21 -11.51 5.16 -0.28
CA ARG A 21 -10.34 6.03 -0.54
C ARG A 21 -9.57 6.32 0.76
N THR A 22 -10.29 6.68 1.84
CA THR A 22 -9.70 6.92 3.16
C THR A 22 -9.02 5.67 3.72
N LEU A 23 -9.65 4.50 3.63
CA LEU A 23 -9.04 3.25 4.10
C LEU A 23 -7.73 2.97 3.35
N PHE A 24 -7.75 3.07 2.03
CA PHE A 24 -6.56 2.85 1.22
C PHE A 24 -5.40 3.77 1.60
N VAL A 25 -5.65 5.08 1.64
CA VAL A 25 -4.60 6.05 2.03
C VAL A 25 -4.11 5.77 3.43
N SER A 26 -4.98 5.37 4.35
CA SER A 26 -4.58 5.02 5.72
C SER A 26 -3.64 3.81 5.74
N LEU A 27 -3.99 2.73 5.04
CA LEU A 27 -3.16 1.51 4.97
C LEU A 27 -1.80 1.78 4.32
N ILE A 28 -1.78 2.58 3.25
CA ILE A 28 -0.54 2.97 2.55
C ILE A 28 0.30 3.91 3.42
N SER A 29 -0.32 4.87 4.09
CA SER A 29 0.38 5.77 5.00
C SER A 29 1.03 4.99 6.12
N ILE A 30 0.34 4.01 6.70
CA ILE A 30 0.92 3.09 7.68
C ILE A 30 2.08 2.33 7.05
N ALA A 31 1.90 1.75 5.86
CA ALA A 31 2.91 0.94 5.19
C ALA A 31 4.18 1.73 4.80
N ILE A 32 4.06 3.03 4.50
CA ILE A 32 5.18 3.91 4.14
C ILE A 32 5.82 4.51 5.39
N PHE A 33 5.03 5.09 6.29
CA PHE A 33 5.57 5.75 7.48
C PHE A 33 6.13 4.78 8.50
N THR A 34 5.56 3.59 8.68
CA THR A 34 6.09 2.63 9.67
C THR A 34 7.56 2.26 9.41
N PRO A 35 7.97 1.79 8.21
CA PRO A 35 9.37 1.52 7.94
C PRO A 35 10.22 2.78 7.99
N THR A 36 9.66 3.94 7.66
CA THR A 36 10.35 5.23 7.68
C THR A 36 10.63 5.72 9.11
N LEU A 37 9.65 5.67 10.00
CA LEU A 37 9.75 6.24 11.36
C LEU A 37 10.36 5.27 12.36
N LEU A 38 10.16 3.96 12.16
CA LEU A 38 10.55 2.92 13.09
C LEU A 38 11.72 2.07 12.58
N THR A 39 12.53 2.58 11.64
CA THR A 39 13.65 1.83 11.04
C THR A 39 14.50 1.10 12.10
N GLU A 40 14.84 1.78 13.19
CA GLU A 40 15.69 1.23 14.27
C GLU A 40 15.03 0.08 15.06
N TYR A 41 13.71 -0.06 14.99
CA TYR A 41 12.92 -1.02 15.78
C TYR A 41 12.33 -2.17 14.96
N LEU A 42 12.60 -2.22 13.65
CA LEU A 42 11.95 -3.17 12.73
C LEU A 42 12.74 -4.46 12.47
N GLU A 43 13.86 -4.66 13.15
CA GLU A 43 14.60 -5.93 13.08
C GLU A 43 13.69 -7.15 13.40
N PRO A 44 12.83 -7.13 14.45
CA PRO A 44 11.93 -8.26 14.72
C PRO A 44 10.97 -8.58 13.56
N VAL A 45 10.54 -7.57 12.79
CA VAL A 45 9.65 -7.76 11.64
C VAL A 45 10.34 -8.60 10.56
N VAL A 46 11.64 -8.41 10.35
CA VAL A 46 12.43 -9.23 9.43
C VAL A 46 12.65 -10.63 9.99
N THR A 47 13.03 -10.74 11.25
CA THR A 47 13.34 -12.02 11.91
C THR A 47 12.14 -12.97 11.92
N PHE A 48 10.94 -12.45 12.23
CA PHE A 48 9.73 -13.26 12.30
C PHE A 48 8.96 -13.36 10.98
N PHE A 49 9.41 -12.70 9.91
CA PHE A 49 8.71 -12.67 8.62
C PHE A 49 8.31 -14.06 8.10
N PRO A 50 9.18 -15.10 8.08
CA PRO A 50 8.80 -16.41 7.55
C PRO A 50 7.63 -17.05 8.31
N ILE A 51 7.62 -16.90 9.64
CA ILE A 51 6.57 -17.45 10.51
C ILE A 51 5.27 -16.70 10.27
N VAL A 52 5.31 -15.36 10.29
CA VAL A 52 4.14 -14.51 10.04
C VAL A 52 3.56 -14.79 8.65
N ALA A 53 4.41 -14.97 7.63
CA ALA A 53 3.98 -15.30 6.27
C ALA A 53 3.27 -16.65 6.17
N LEU A 54 3.83 -17.70 6.77
CA LEU A 54 3.22 -19.02 6.77
C LEU A 54 1.86 -19.00 7.48
N VAL A 55 1.80 -18.37 8.65
CA VAL A 55 0.55 -18.24 9.43
C VAL A 55 -0.49 -17.44 8.67
N ALA A 56 -0.14 -16.28 8.11
CA ALA A 56 -1.08 -15.44 7.38
C ALA A 56 -1.61 -16.12 6.10
N ILE A 57 -0.73 -16.79 5.33
CA ILE A 57 -1.16 -17.54 4.14
C ILE A 57 -2.10 -18.68 4.55
N ALA A 58 -1.81 -19.40 5.64
CA ALA A 58 -2.70 -20.44 6.15
C ALA A 58 -4.06 -19.86 6.59
N MET A 59 -4.07 -18.75 7.32
CA MET A 59 -5.29 -18.04 7.74
C MET A 59 -6.14 -17.61 6.53
N VAL A 60 -5.53 -16.95 5.54
CA VAL A 60 -6.21 -16.52 4.31
C VAL A 60 -6.75 -17.70 3.51
N ARG A 61 -5.99 -18.81 3.43
CA ARG A 61 -6.41 -19.98 2.66
C ARG A 61 -7.56 -20.74 3.30
N THR A 62 -7.55 -20.83 4.63
CA THR A 62 -8.54 -21.58 5.41
C THR A 62 -9.75 -20.74 5.84
N GLY A 63 -9.68 -19.41 5.72
CA GLY A 63 -10.69 -18.50 6.24
C GLY A 63 -10.71 -18.43 7.78
N TRP A 64 -9.61 -18.82 8.44
CA TRP A 64 -9.50 -18.80 9.89
C TRP A 64 -8.78 -17.52 10.38
N PRO A 65 -9.27 -16.86 11.45
CA PRO A 65 -10.47 -17.18 12.23
C PRO A 65 -11.77 -16.67 11.59
N ALA A 66 -12.84 -17.46 11.69
CA ALA A 66 -14.16 -17.12 11.11
C ALA A 66 -14.80 -15.84 11.68
N ALA A 67 -14.33 -15.36 12.83
CA ALA A 67 -14.79 -14.11 13.45
C ALA A 67 -14.25 -12.86 12.75
N ILE A 68 -13.16 -12.98 11.98
CA ILE A 68 -12.51 -11.87 11.28
C ILE A 68 -12.70 -12.09 9.78
N PRO A 69 -13.21 -11.11 9.02
CA PRO A 69 -13.32 -11.26 7.57
C PRO A 69 -11.96 -11.56 6.93
N THR A 70 -11.89 -12.59 6.09
CA THR A 70 -10.63 -13.07 5.47
C THR A 70 -9.88 -11.95 4.71
N TRP A 71 -10.61 -11.03 4.08
CA TRP A 71 -10.02 -9.89 3.36
C TRP A 71 -9.31 -8.90 4.30
N THR A 72 -9.72 -8.81 5.57
CA THR A 72 -9.04 -7.99 6.57
C THR A 72 -7.69 -8.61 6.93
N ILE A 73 -7.65 -9.93 7.14
CA ILE A 73 -6.39 -10.67 7.39
C ILE A 73 -5.44 -10.51 6.19
N PHE A 74 -5.99 -10.65 4.98
CA PHE A 74 -5.25 -10.42 3.74
C PHE A 74 -4.59 -9.04 3.72
N ASN A 75 -5.36 -7.97 3.97
CA ASN A 75 -4.83 -6.61 3.97
C ASN A 75 -3.81 -6.34 5.08
N ILE A 76 -4.05 -6.86 6.30
CA ILE A 76 -3.10 -6.73 7.41
C ILE A 76 -1.75 -7.32 7.00
N PHE A 77 -1.77 -8.52 6.40
CA PHE A 77 -0.54 -9.13 5.95
C PHE A 77 0.07 -8.41 4.75
N SER A 78 -0.72 -7.90 3.80
CA SER A 78 -0.20 -7.08 2.71
C SER A 78 0.52 -5.84 3.22
N VAL A 79 -0.03 -5.16 4.23
CA VAL A 79 0.64 -4.02 4.90
C VAL A 79 1.92 -4.48 5.61
N TYR A 80 1.88 -5.61 6.32
CA TYR A 80 3.08 -6.19 6.93
C TYR A 80 4.18 -6.48 5.91
N LEU A 81 3.83 -7.05 4.75
CA LEU A 81 4.73 -7.34 3.66
C LEU A 81 5.33 -6.05 3.06
N MET A 82 4.54 -4.98 2.94
CA MET A 82 5.03 -3.68 2.51
C MET A 82 6.01 -3.07 3.52
N ILE A 83 5.73 -3.16 4.82
CA ILE A 83 6.66 -2.70 5.88
C ILE A 83 7.96 -3.49 5.80
N TYR A 84 7.88 -4.81 5.72
CA TYR A 84 9.04 -5.69 5.57
C TYR A 84 9.87 -5.35 4.33
N ALA A 85 9.22 -5.19 3.17
CA ALA A 85 9.91 -4.89 1.91
C ALA A 85 10.51 -3.48 1.92
N GLY A 86 9.75 -2.48 2.39
CA GLY A 86 10.22 -1.10 2.53
C GLY A 86 11.46 -1.02 3.42
N TYR A 87 11.41 -1.63 4.61
CA TYR A 87 12.54 -1.69 5.52
C TYR A 87 13.73 -2.45 4.91
N SER A 88 13.50 -3.64 4.35
CA SER A 88 14.58 -4.50 3.85
C SER A 88 15.30 -3.88 2.64
N PHE A 89 14.57 -3.28 1.70
CA PHE A 89 15.18 -2.62 0.55
C PHE A 89 15.83 -1.30 0.95
N GLY A 90 15.15 -0.50 1.77
CA GLY A 90 15.63 0.82 2.17
C GLY A 90 16.91 0.81 3.01
N THR A 91 17.08 -0.21 3.87
CA THR A 91 18.30 -0.35 4.68
C THR A 91 19.46 -1.01 3.94
N LYS A 92 19.18 -1.83 2.92
CA LYS A 92 20.23 -2.59 2.20
C LYS A 92 20.72 -1.90 0.93
N LEU A 93 19.91 -1.04 0.33
CA LEU A 93 20.25 -0.36 -0.91
C LEU A 93 20.43 1.14 -0.66
N PRO A 94 21.50 1.76 -1.20
CA PRO A 94 21.66 3.21 -1.17
C PRO A 94 20.59 3.89 -2.02
N ALA A 95 20.23 5.12 -1.65
CA ALA A 95 19.12 5.84 -2.28
C ALA A 95 19.34 6.03 -3.78
N THR A 96 20.58 6.24 -4.22
CA THR A 96 20.94 6.35 -5.64
C THR A 96 20.58 5.10 -6.44
N LEU A 97 20.88 3.90 -5.92
CA LEU A 97 20.51 2.65 -6.59
C LEU A 97 18.99 2.43 -6.55
N LEU A 98 18.33 2.80 -5.45
CA LEU A 98 16.87 2.75 -5.37
C LEU A 98 16.22 3.69 -6.39
N ILE A 99 16.72 4.91 -6.56
CA ILE A 99 16.20 5.84 -7.58
C ILE A 99 16.31 5.22 -8.98
N LEU A 100 17.47 4.67 -9.34
CA LEU A 100 17.65 3.99 -10.64
C LEU A 100 16.69 2.81 -10.80
N PHE A 101 16.54 2.01 -9.75
CA PHE A 101 15.61 0.88 -9.73
C PHE A 101 14.16 1.35 -9.89
N LEU A 102 13.74 2.41 -9.19
CA LEU A 102 12.40 2.97 -9.27
C LEU A 102 12.09 3.55 -10.65
N LEU A 103 13.05 4.21 -11.28
CA LEU A 103 12.89 4.66 -12.67
C LEU A 103 12.70 3.49 -13.63
N GLY A 104 13.46 2.40 -13.44
CA GLY A 104 13.26 1.15 -14.19
C GLY A 104 11.87 0.53 -13.96
N MET A 105 11.43 0.48 -12.70
CA MET A 105 10.10 -0.05 -12.34
C MET A 105 8.96 0.81 -12.88
N LEU A 106 9.12 2.13 -12.92
CA LEU A 106 8.14 3.05 -13.52
C LEU A 106 7.96 2.76 -15.02
N VAL A 107 9.06 2.50 -15.74
CA VAL A 107 9.00 2.10 -17.15
C VAL A 107 8.36 0.71 -17.30
N TYR A 108 8.72 -0.24 -16.44
CA TYR A 108 8.12 -1.58 -16.44
C TYR A 108 6.60 -1.52 -16.22
N ASP A 109 6.12 -0.74 -15.26
CA ASP A 109 4.70 -0.60 -14.92
C ASP A 109 3.92 0.05 -16.08
N LEU A 110 4.49 1.08 -16.71
CA LEU A 110 3.93 1.70 -17.92
C LEU A 110 3.74 0.72 -19.08
N ILE A 111 4.69 -0.20 -19.27
CA ILE A 111 4.63 -1.21 -20.34
C ILE A 111 3.69 -2.37 -19.92
N GLY A 112 3.79 -2.80 -18.67
CA GLY A 112 3.04 -3.92 -18.11
C GLY A 112 1.53 -3.68 -18.09
N VAL A 113 1.10 -2.46 -17.77
CA VAL A 113 -0.32 -2.07 -17.83
C VAL A 113 -0.86 -2.11 -19.26
N LYS A 114 -0.08 -1.65 -20.25
CA LYS A 114 -0.49 -1.69 -21.66
C LYS A 114 -0.58 -3.12 -22.21
N GLY A 115 0.24 -4.03 -21.70
CA GLY A 115 0.28 -5.42 -22.14
C GLY A 115 -0.70 -6.37 -21.44
N GLY A 116 -1.48 -5.91 -20.46
CA GLY A 116 -2.40 -6.75 -19.68
C GLY A 116 -1.73 -7.81 -18.77
N GLN A 117 -0.40 -7.91 -18.81
CA GLN A 117 0.36 -8.93 -18.08
C GLN A 117 0.15 -8.82 -16.57
N MET A 118 0.03 -7.59 -16.04
CA MET A 118 -0.20 -7.35 -14.62
C MET A 118 -1.56 -7.85 -14.12
N GLN A 119 -2.61 -7.79 -14.95
CA GLN A 119 -3.94 -8.28 -14.61
C GLN A 119 -3.93 -9.81 -14.51
N SER A 120 -3.25 -10.48 -15.46
CA SER A 120 -3.10 -11.94 -15.44
C SER A 120 -2.29 -12.44 -14.23
N MET A 121 -1.24 -11.71 -13.84
CA MET A 121 -0.45 -12.01 -12.66
C MET A 121 -1.26 -11.80 -11.38
N ALA A 122 -2.01 -10.70 -11.31
CA ALA A 122 -2.88 -10.41 -10.18
C ALA A 122 -3.91 -11.51 -9.96
N ALA A 123 -4.59 -11.95 -11.03
CA ALA A 123 -5.56 -13.03 -10.97
C ALA A 123 -4.95 -14.33 -10.41
N LYS A 124 -3.78 -14.75 -10.90
CA LYS A 124 -3.08 -15.95 -10.42
C LYS A 124 -2.67 -15.85 -8.95
N MET A 125 -2.18 -14.69 -8.52
CA MET A 125 -1.72 -14.51 -7.15
C MET A 125 -2.90 -14.51 -6.16
N ILE A 126 -4.01 -13.90 -6.56
CA ILE A 126 -5.27 -13.92 -5.82
C ILE A 126 -5.85 -15.34 -5.75
N SER A 127 -5.87 -16.09 -6.85
CA SER A 127 -6.40 -17.46 -6.86
C SER A 127 -5.60 -18.40 -5.94
N TYR A 128 -4.29 -18.17 -5.79
CA TYR A 128 -3.46 -18.89 -4.82
C TYR A 128 -3.54 -18.38 -3.37
N GLY A 129 -4.30 -17.30 -3.13
CA GLY A 129 -4.42 -16.66 -1.82
C GLY A 129 -3.13 -15.99 -1.37
N ILE A 130 -2.32 -15.49 -2.31
CA ILE A 130 -1.06 -14.80 -2.01
C ILE A 130 -1.35 -13.29 -1.83
N PRO A 131 -1.12 -12.74 -0.64
CA PRO A 131 -1.41 -11.35 -0.29
C PRO A 131 -0.38 -10.34 -0.80
N ILE A 132 -0.40 -10.10 -2.12
CA ILE A 132 0.44 -9.09 -2.78
C ILE A 132 -0.34 -7.85 -3.25
N PHE A 133 -1.58 -7.70 -2.79
CA PHE A 133 -2.43 -6.53 -3.08
C PHE A 133 -3.08 -6.02 -1.80
N ILE A 134 -3.48 -4.76 -1.77
CA ILE A 134 -4.48 -4.27 -0.84
C ILE A 134 -5.84 -4.36 -1.53
N LEU A 135 -6.82 -5.02 -0.90
CA LEU A 135 -8.15 -5.24 -1.44
C LEU A 135 -9.18 -4.51 -0.60
N VAL A 136 -10.02 -3.68 -1.22
CA VAL A 136 -11.10 -2.99 -0.52
C VAL A 136 -12.45 -3.37 -1.15
N PRO A 137 -13.33 -4.06 -0.41
CA PRO A 137 -14.60 -4.51 -0.93
C PRO A 137 -15.57 -3.36 -1.19
N HIS A 138 -16.41 -3.52 -2.21
CA HIS A 138 -17.43 -2.54 -2.58
C HIS A 138 -18.74 -2.74 -1.81
N SER A 139 -18.96 -3.93 -1.25
CA SER A 139 -20.19 -4.31 -0.54
C SER A 139 -19.92 -4.99 0.80
N LYS A 140 -20.88 -4.87 1.73
CA LYS A 140 -20.92 -5.61 3.00
C LYS A 140 -21.11 -7.11 2.82
N THR A 141 -21.74 -7.52 1.71
CA THR A 141 -22.02 -8.92 1.39
C THR A 141 -20.82 -9.63 0.76
N PHE A 142 -19.69 -8.94 0.60
CA PHE A 142 -18.48 -9.47 0.02
C PHE A 142 -17.96 -10.69 0.82
N SER A 143 -17.78 -11.81 0.13
CA SER A 143 -17.04 -12.97 0.62
C SER A 143 -15.73 -13.08 -0.16
N PHE A 144 -14.63 -13.22 0.56
CA PHE A 144 -13.30 -13.37 -0.03
C PHE A 144 -13.16 -14.71 -0.77
N GLU A 145 -13.83 -15.75 -0.27
CA GLU A 145 -13.82 -17.09 -0.82
C GLU A 145 -14.50 -17.12 -2.19
N LYS A 146 -15.70 -16.56 -2.29
CA LYS A 146 -16.43 -16.41 -3.56
C LYS A 146 -15.69 -15.51 -4.54
N PHE A 147 -15.10 -14.43 -4.04
CA PHE A 147 -14.25 -13.56 -4.85
C PHE A 147 -13.07 -14.33 -5.46
N ARG A 148 -12.38 -15.17 -4.67
CA ARG A 148 -11.25 -15.98 -5.14
C ARG A 148 -11.69 -17.03 -6.16
N GLU A 149 -12.86 -17.63 -5.97
CA GLU A 149 -13.48 -18.57 -6.90
C GLU A 149 -13.75 -17.91 -8.26
N ILE A 150 -14.46 -16.77 -8.27
CA ILE A 150 -14.74 -15.99 -9.50
C ILE A 150 -13.43 -15.61 -10.21
N VAL A 151 -12.44 -15.10 -9.48
CA VAL A 151 -11.14 -14.73 -10.08
C VAL A 151 -10.39 -15.95 -10.63
N SER A 152 -10.58 -17.12 -10.04
CA SER A 152 -9.95 -18.36 -10.53
C SER A 152 -10.61 -18.90 -11.79
N GLU A 153 -11.93 -18.74 -11.94
CA GLU A 153 -12.71 -19.28 -13.06
C GLU A 153 -12.82 -18.31 -14.24
N GLU A 154 -13.11 -17.04 -13.94
CA GLU A 154 -13.46 -16.00 -14.92
C GLU A 154 -12.42 -14.87 -14.98
N GLY A 155 -11.38 -14.91 -14.14
CA GLY A 155 -10.40 -13.85 -14.04
C GLY A 155 -10.95 -12.57 -13.39
N LEU A 156 -10.21 -11.47 -13.54
CA LEU A 156 -10.64 -10.17 -12.99
C LEU A 156 -11.87 -9.59 -13.72
N GLU A 157 -12.16 -10.05 -14.94
CA GLU A 157 -13.29 -9.58 -15.72
C GLU A 157 -14.64 -10.03 -15.14
N GLY A 158 -14.70 -11.25 -14.57
CA GLY A 158 -15.91 -11.78 -13.90
C GLY A 158 -16.35 -10.96 -12.67
N LEU A 159 -15.51 -10.05 -12.19
CA LEU A 159 -15.86 -9.16 -11.08
C LEU A 159 -16.71 -7.95 -11.54
N HIS A 160 -16.71 -7.62 -12.84
CA HIS A 160 -17.45 -6.47 -13.36
C HIS A 160 -18.95 -6.68 -13.23
N GLY A 161 -19.61 -5.82 -12.43
CA GLY A 161 -21.05 -5.89 -12.19
C GLY A 161 -21.47 -6.93 -11.14
N SER A 162 -20.52 -7.64 -10.54
CA SER A 162 -20.79 -8.54 -9.42
C SER A 162 -20.87 -7.78 -8.09
N ASP A 163 -21.64 -8.30 -7.13
CA ASP A 163 -21.63 -7.81 -5.73
C ASP A 163 -20.27 -8.01 -5.03
N HIS A 164 -19.35 -8.72 -5.69
CA HIS A 164 -18.02 -9.05 -5.20
C HIS A 164 -16.95 -8.15 -5.81
N GLY A 165 -17.36 -7.02 -6.39
CA GLY A 165 -16.47 -5.97 -6.85
C GLY A 165 -15.54 -5.47 -5.75
N ILE A 166 -14.28 -5.24 -6.13
CA ILE A 166 -13.24 -4.75 -5.24
C ILE A 166 -12.41 -3.67 -5.92
N SER A 167 -11.80 -2.83 -5.10
CA SER A 167 -10.70 -1.98 -5.53
C SER A 167 -9.39 -2.65 -5.10
N MET A 168 -8.39 -2.65 -5.98
CA MET A 168 -7.09 -3.26 -5.73
C MET A 168 -5.98 -2.25 -5.88
N LEU A 169 -4.94 -2.38 -5.06
CA LEU A 169 -3.66 -1.68 -5.23
C LEU A 169 -2.52 -2.68 -5.02
N GLY A 170 -1.47 -2.60 -5.84
CA GLY A 170 -0.28 -3.43 -5.64
C GLY A 170 0.48 -3.03 -4.38
N ILE A 171 1.02 -4.00 -3.65
CA ILE A 171 1.94 -3.70 -2.54
C ILE A 171 3.17 -2.92 -3.01
N GLY A 172 3.59 -3.15 -4.26
CA GLY A 172 4.70 -2.48 -4.93
C GLY A 172 4.55 -0.97 -4.87
N ASP A 173 3.34 -0.49 -5.08
CA ASP A 173 3.04 0.93 -5.22
C ASP A 173 3.33 1.72 -3.94
N GLY A 174 3.19 1.08 -2.78
CA GLY A 174 3.49 1.71 -1.50
C GLY A 174 4.82 1.32 -0.88
N PHE A 175 5.31 0.07 -1.02
CA PHE A 175 6.61 -0.27 -0.40
C PHE A 175 7.79 0.41 -1.11
N LEU A 176 7.69 0.66 -2.42
CA LEU A 176 8.76 1.25 -3.22
C LEU A 176 9.09 2.70 -2.80
N PRO A 177 8.10 3.62 -2.69
CA PRO A 177 8.30 4.91 -2.03
C PRO A 177 8.82 4.80 -0.59
N GLY A 178 8.30 3.83 0.19
CA GLY A 178 8.75 3.58 1.56
C GLY A 178 10.22 3.17 1.65
N ALA A 179 10.69 2.32 0.74
CA ALA A 179 12.10 1.93 0.67
C ALA A 179 13.01 3.11 0.35
N LEU A 180 12.60 3.97 -0.59
CA LEU A 180 13.35 5.20 -0.87
C LEU A 180 13.37 6.13 0.35
N ALA A 181 12.25 6.28 1.06
CA ALA A 181 12.17 7.11 2.26
C ALA A 181 13.11 6.62 3.37
N VAL A 182 13.12 5.31 3.65
CA VAL A 182 14.07 4.69 4.59
C VAL A 182 15.52 4.97 4.19
N SER A 183 15.85 4.77 2.91
CA SER A 183 17.21 5.00 2.40
C SER A 183 17.60 6.49 2.40
N ALA A 184 16.63 7.38 2.22
CA ALA A 184 16.81 8.82 2.33
C ALA A 184 17.19 9.28 3.75
N GLY A 185 16.97 8.44 4.77
CA GLY A 185 17.46 8.66 6.14
C GLY A 185 18.97 8.75 6.25
N ALA A 186 19.72 8.28 5.26
CA ALA A 186 21.18 8.47 5.18
C ALA A 186 21.58 9.92 4.84
N TYR A 187 20.63 10.78 4.48
CA TYR A 187 20.87 12.16 4.07
C TYR A 187 20.23 13.14 5.06
N GLY A 188 20.99 14.18 5.42
CA GLY A 188 20.57 15.24 6.32
C GLY A 188 20.85 14.94 7.80
N ALA A 189 20.63 15.96 8.63
CA ALA A 189 20.71 15.88 10.07
C ALA A 189 19.46 15.20 10.63
N ALA A 190 19.67 14.25 11.53
CA ALA A 190 18.58 13.57 12.22
C ALA A 190 17.98 14.48 13.30
N ALA A 191 16.68 14.77 13.18
CA ALA A 191 15.90 15.32 14.28
C ALA A 191 15.50 14.17 15.22
N GLN A 192 15.78 14.34 16.51
CA GLN A 192 15.43 13.35 17.53
C GLN A 192 14.14 13.74 18.24
N PHE A 193 13.16 12.83 18.23
CA PHE A 193 11.90 12.94 18.94
C PHE A 193 11.80 11.78 19.95
N GLY A 194 12.54 11.90 21.06
CA GLY A 194 12.66 10.83 22.04
C GLY A 194 13.34 9.60 21.43
N ALA A 195 12.60 8.49 21.31
CA ALA A 195 13.10 7.24 20.74
C ALA A 195 13.12 7.23 19.20
N LEU A 196 12.55 8.25 18.54
CA LEU A 196 12.46 8.33 17.07
C LEU A 196 13.54 9.25 16.51
N SER A 197 14.20 8.78 15.45
CA SER A 197 15.17 9.54 14.66
C SER A 197 14.63 9.69 13.24
N ILE A 198 14.53 10.92 12.75
CA ILE A 198 14.02 11.18 11.40
C ILE A 198 14.79 12.32 10.76
N THR A 199 15.23 12.12 9.52
CA THR A 199 15.80 13.20 8.71
C THR A 199 14.73 13.90 7.89
N LEU A 200 14.99 15.15 7.50
CA LEU A 200 14.05 15.87 6.64
C LEU A 200 13.85 15.18 5.28
N PRO A 201 14.91 14.73 4.56
CA PRO A 201 14.75 13.95 3.32
C PRO A 201 13.90 12.69 3.50
N GLN A 202 14.11 11.94 4.57
CA GLN A 202 13.34 10.73 4.89
C GLN A 202 11.85 11.03 5.05
N PHE A 203 11.50 12.09 5.80
CA PHE A 203 10.12 12.50 6.01
C PHE A 203 9.44 12.98 4.72
N THR A 204 10.09 13.89 3.98
CA THR A 204 9.51 14.51 2.79
C THR A 204 9.38 13.50 1.65
N THR A 205 10.31 12.54 1.50
CA THR A 205 10.17 11.43 0.56
C THR A 205 8.93 10.57 0.87
N ALA A 206 8.75 10.15 2.13
CA ALA A 206 7.59 9.38 2.55
C ALA A 206 6.29 10.15 2.27
N LEU A 207 6.24 11.42 2.66
CA LEU A 207 5.09 12.29 2.46
C LEU A 207 4.78 12.48 0.96
N GLY A 208 5.80 12.69 0.14
CA GLY A 208 5.66 12.84 -1.31
C GLY A 208 5.07 11.59 -1.98
N GLY A 209 5.53 10.40 -1.58
CA GLY A 209 4.97 9.14 -2.06
C GLY A 209 3.50 8.94 -1.68
N ILE A 210 3.14 9.27 -0.44
CA ILE A 210 1.77 9.21 0.07
C ILE A 210 0.87 10.21 -0.67
N ILE A 211 1.32 11.45 -0.85
CA ILE A 211 0.58 12.47 -1.60
C ILE A 211 0.36 12.00 -3.04
N GLY A 212 1.39 11.46 -3.71
CA GLY A 212 1.29 10.92 -5.06
C GLY A 212 0.18 9.85 -5.18
N LEU A 213 0.19 8.86 -4.29
CA LEU A 213 -0.84 7.82 -4.26
C LEU A 213 -2.22 8.35 -3.86
N GLY A 214 -2.28 9.29 -2.91
CA GLY A 214 -3.51 9.96 -2.52
C GLY A 214 -4.15 10.70 -3.68
N LEU A 215 -3.37 11.43 -4.48
CA LEU A 215 -3.86 12.10 -5.68
C LEU A 215 -4.46 11.12 -6.69
N LEU A 216 -3.83 9.97 -6.91
CA LEU A 216 -4.39 8.92 -7.77
C LEU A 216 -5.73 8.38 -7.25
N MET A 217 -5.87 8.20 -5.94
CA MET A 217 -7.11 7.68 -5.36
C MET A 217 -8.28 8.64 -5.45
N TRP A 218 -8.00 9.95 -5.48
CA TRP A 218 -8.99 10.99 -5.68
C TRP A 218 -9.19 11.36 -7.15
N ALA A 219 -8.27 10.98 -8.03
CA ALA A 219 -8.43 11.16 -9.46
C ALA A 219 -9.54 10.24 -9.98
N GLU A 220 -10.61 10.84 -10.52
CA GLU A 220 -11.69 10.09 -11.17
C GLU A 220 -11.28 9.75 -12.60
N LEU A 221 -10.40 8.75 -12.71
CA LEU A 221 -9.85 8.33 -13.98
C LEU A 221 -10.79 7.34 -14.68
N PRO A 222 -11.00 7.49 -16.01
CA PRO A 222 -11.88 6.62 -16.77
C PRO A 222 -11.31 5.19 -16.93
N LYS A 223 -10.02 4.99 -16.66
CA LYS A 223 -9.33 3.70 -16.73
C LYS A 223 -8.33 3.57 -15.58
N ALA A 224 -8.09 2.33 -15.16
CA ALA A 224 -7.01 2.02 -14.23
C ALA A 224 -5.67 2.48 -14.83
N ILE A 225 -4.88 3.21 -14.06
CA ILE A 225 -3.52 3.61 -14.42
C ILE A 225 -2.52 2.98 -13.47
N ALA A 226 -1.29 2.81 -13.95
CA ALA A 226 -0.14 2.36 -13.20
C ALA A 226 0.13 3.32 -12.03
N ALA A 227 0.11 2.81 -10.80
CA ALA A 227 0.20 3.65 -9.61
C ALA A 227 1.63 4.16 -9.36
N LEU A 228 2.66 3.49 -9.89
CA LEU A 228 4.04 3.98 -9.79
C LEU A 228 4.25 5.29 -10.54
N ILE A 229 3.42 5.61 -11.54
CA ILE A 229 3.49 6.87 -12.30
C ILE A 229 3.26 8.09 -11.40
N VAL A 230 2.51 7.93 -10.30
CA VAL A 230 2.30 9.02 -9.34
C VAL A 230 3.13 8.87 -8.08
N SER A 231 3.33 7.64 -7.60
CA SER A 231 3.96 7.40 -6.30
C SER A 231 5.47 7.62 -6.37
N VAL A 232 6.11 7.19 -7.45
CA VAL A 232 7.56 7.35 -7.65
C VAL A 232 7.91 8.81 -7.87
N PRO A 233 7.30 9.57 -8.81
CA PRO A 233 7.59 11.00 -8.93
C PRO A 233 7.27 11.78 -7.66
N GLY A 234 6.18 11.45 -6.96
CA GLY A 234 5.87 12.05 -5.66
C GLY A 234 6.98 11.85 -4.65
N ALA A 235 7.49 10.62 -4.50
CA ALA A 235 8.59 10.31 -3.59
C ALA A 235 9.92 10.98 -4.02
N LEU A 236 10.22 11.03 -5.31
CA LEU A 236 11.42 11.69 -5.85
C LEU A 236 11.40 13.21 -5.65
N ILE A 237 10.24 13.85 -5.89
CA ILE A 237 10.06 15.27 -5.61
C ILE A 237 10.21 15.52 -4.10
N GLY A 238 9.58 14.68 -3.27
CA GLY A 238 9.73 14.74 -1.82
C GLY A 238 11.19 14.62 -1.37
N PHE A 239 11.95 13.69 -1.97
CA PHE A 239 13.38 13.53 -1.72
C PHE A 239 14.18 14.79 -2.10
N GLY A 240 13.97 15.31 -3.30
CA GLY A 240 14.65 16.52 -3.78
C GLY A 240 14.33 17.75 -2.93
N VAL A 241 13.07 17.94 -2.55
CA VAL A 241 12.64 19.03 -1.64
C VAL A 241 13.32 18.89 -0.29
N GLY A 242 13.34 17.67 0.28
CA GLY A 242 14.00 17.43 1.56
C GLY A 242 15.48 17.76 1.53
N LEU A 243 16.19 17.31 0.48
CA LEU A 243 17.61 17.64 0.29
C LEU A 243 17.84 19.15 0.15
N LEU A 244 17.01 19.84 -0.65
CA LEU A 244 17.15 21.28 -0.86
C LEU A 244 16.92 22.06 0.44
N VAL A 245 15.84 21.75 1.18
CA VAL A 245 15.55 22.43 2.43
C VAL A 245 16.65 22.16 3.46
N GLU A 246 17.13 20.91 3.54
CA GLU A 246 18.24 20.55 4.41
C GLU A 246 19.47 21.44 4.14
N THR A 247 19.86 21.60 2.87
CA THR A 247 21.02 22.44 2.48
C THR A 247 20.82 23.94 2.65
N LEU A 248 19.57 24.41 2.75
CA LEU A 248 19.25 25.84 2.89
C LEU A 248 19.08 26.25 4.35
N VAL A 249 18.72 25.29 5.22
CA VAL A 249 18.41 25.52 6.63
C VAL A 249 19.58 25.14 7.55
N PHE A 250 20.40 24.18 7.14
CA PHE A 250 21.57 23.68 7.88
C PHE A 250 22.86 23.83 7.06
#